data_AF-A0A3R8SMM3-F1
#
_entry.id   AF-A0A3R8SMM3-F1
#
_cell.length_a   1.000
_cell.length_b   1.000
_cell.length_c   1.000
_cell.angle_alpha   90.00
_cell.angle_beta   90.00
_cell.angle_gamma   90.00
#
_symmetry.space_group_name_H-M   'P 1'
#
loop_
_entity.id
_entity.type
_entity.pdbx_description
1 polymer ?
#
loop_
_entity_poly.entity_id
_entity_poly.type
_entity_poly.pdbx_seq_one_letter_code
_entity_poly.pdbx_strand_id
1 'polypeptide(L)'
;ESTRKTKTGYPQKLSHYQAKNCDGCPIRGVCHSSKENRSIERNHHLEDYKEKIRKLLNSEKGIKKRKQRSVEVEPVFAHLKHCNNFKRFTLRGLKKVELEFGLHALAHNLRKKVA
;
A
#
# COMPACT_ATOMS: atom_id res chain seq x y z
N GLU A 1 18.26 -12.71 -15.51
CA GLU A 1 17.00 -11.98 -15.31
C GLU A 1 15.82 -12.90 -15.64
N SER A 2 14.64 -12.68 -15.05
CA SER A 2 13.43 -13.42 -15.39
C SER A 2 12.21 -12.49 -15.48
N THR A 3 11.17 -12.94 -16.18
CA THR A 3 9.88 -12.23 -16.25
C THR A 3 8.83 -13.04 -15.51
N ARG A 4 8.11 -12.41 -14.58
CA ARG A 4 7.03 -13.02 -13.79
C ARG A 4 5.74 -12.23 -13.97
N LYS A 5 4.60 -12.90 -14.10
CA LYS A 5 3.28 -12.25 -14.06
C LYS A 5 2.69 -12.33 -12.65
N THR A 6 2.12 -11.23 -12.17
CA THR A 6 1.37 -11.18 -10.91
C THR A 6 0.00 -11.85 -11.07
N LYS A 7 -0.71 -12.08 -9.95
CA LYS A 7 -2.08 -12.64 -9.97
C LYS A 7 -3.07 -11.80 -10.78
N THR A 8 -2.83 -10.50 -10.90
CA THR A 8 -3.63 -9.55 -11.70
C THR A 8 -3.16 -9.44 -13.15
N GLY A 9 -2.19 -10.24 -13.58
CA GLY A 9 -1.66 -10.27 -14.94
C GLY A 9 -0.54 -9.26 -15.23
N TYR A 10 -0.16 -8.41 -14.27
CA TYR A 10 0.89 -7.41 -14.48
C TYR A 10 2.28 -8.07 -14.62
N PRO A 11 3.04 -7.80 -15.71
CA PRO A 11 4.37 -8.36 -15.92
C PRO A 11 5.43 -7.63 -15.10
N GLN A 12 6.36 -8.38 -14.52
CA GLN A 12 7.45 -7.88 -13.69
C GLN A 12 8.78 -8.47 -14.17
N LYS A 13 9.81 -7.62 -14.27
CA LYS A 13 11.19 -8.04 -14.53
C LYS A 13 11.93 -8.20 -13.20
N LEU A 14 12.58 -9.34 -13.01
CA LEU A 14 13.31 -9.71 -11.81
C LEU A 14 14.78 -9.98 -12.17
N SER A 15 15.69 -9.30 -11.48
CA SER A 15 17.11 -9.63 -11.48
C SER A 15 17.41 -10.63 -10.39
N HIS A 16 18.15 -11.68 -10.72
CA HIS A 16 18.54 -12.75 -9.81
C HIS A 16 20.03 -12.64 -9.55
N TYR A 17 20.40 -12.50 -8.29
CA TYR A 17 21.79 -12.44 -7.86
C TYR A 17 22.05 -13.62 -6.94
N GLN A 18 23.12 -14.36 -7.20
CA GLN A 18 23.53 -15.49 -6.37
C GLN A 18 24.99 -15.34 -5.97
N ALA A 19 25.29 -15.62 -4.71
CA ALA A 19 26.65 -15.72 -4.24
C ALA A 19 27.37 -16.87 -4.95
N LYS A 20 28.65 -16.67 -5.30
CA LYS A 20 29.44 -17.67 -6.01
C LYS A 20 29.73 -18.91 -5.15
N ASN A 21 30.05 -18.70 -3.88
CA ASN A 21 30.33 -19.77 -2.92
C ASN A 21 30.03 -19.29 -1.49
N CYS A 22 29.16 -20.00 -0.78
CA CYS A 22 28.85 -19.78 0.63
C CYS A 22 29.43 -20.88 1.54
N ASP A 23 30.10 -21.88 0.99
CA ASP A 23 30.72 -22.97 1.75
C ASP A 23 31.92 -22.46 2.54
N GLY A 24 31.97 -22.80 3.84
CA GLY A 24 33.01 -22.32 4.76
C GLY A 24 32.96 -20.82 5.08
N CYS A 25 31.89 -20.10 4.69
CA CYS A 25 31.79 -18.66 4.96
C CYS A 25 31.62 -18.39 6.47
N PRO A 26 32.51 -17.62 7.12
CA PRO A 26 32.49 -17.40 8.57
C PRO A 26 31.25 -16.64 9.05
N ILE A 27 30.62 -15.87 8.16
CA ILE A 27 29.40 -15.10 8.45
C ILE A 27 28.12 -15.79 8.00
N ARG A 28 28.18 -17.06 7.54
CA ARG A 28 27.02 -17.78 6.98
C ARG A 28 25.81 -17.75 7.93
N GLY A 29 26.05 -18.02 9.22
CA GLY A 29 24.99 -18.07 10.24
C GLY A 29 24.18 -16.78 10.39
N VAL A 30 24.78 -15.62 10.10
CA VAL A 30 24.10 -14.31 10.16
C VAL A 30 23.61 -13.84 8.77
N CYS A 31 24.18 -14.39 7.70
CA CYS A 31 23.95 -13.94 6.33
C CYS A 31 22.68 -14.54 5.69
N HIS A 32 22.47 -15.86 5.79
CA HIS A 32 21.27 -16.55 5.31
C HIS A 32 21.14 -17.97 5.91
N SER A 33 19.92 -18.52 5.92
CA SER A 33 19.63 -19.86 6.44
C SER A 33 19.47 -20.96 5.37
N SER A 34 19.57 -20.62 4.08
CA SER A 34 19.48 -21.60 2.97
C SER A 34 20.62 -22.63 3.00
N LYS A 35 20.29 -23.86 2.55
CA LYS A 35 21.27 -24.93 2.31
C LYS A 35 22.20 -24.60 1.15
N GLU A 36 21.67 -23.94 0.12
CA GLU A 36 22.41 -23.49 -1.07
C GLU A 36 23.04 -22.11 -0.87
N ASN A 37 23.80 -21.65 -1.87
CA ASN A 37 24.33 -20.29 -1.93
C ASN A 37 23.22 -19.25 -1.80
N ARG A 38 23.53 -18.15 -1.11
CA ARG A 38 22.60 -17.01 -0.96
C ARG A 38 22.14 -16.51 -2.32
N SER A 39 20.83 -16.51 -2.54
CA SER A 39 20.19 -15.88 -3.70
C SER A 39 19.33 -14.69 -3.26
N ILE A 40 19.24 -13.68 -4.12
CA ILE A 40 18.44 -12.48 -3.92
C ILE A 40 17.76 -12.14 -5.24
N GLU A 41 16.45 -11.95 -5.17
CA GLU A 41 15.66 -11.41 -6.28
C GLU A 41 15.43 -9.91 -6.07
N ARG A 42 15.59 -9.12 -7.13
CA ARG A 42 15.30 -7.68 -7.11
C ARG A 42 14.44 -7.28 -8.29
N ASN A 43 13.35 -6.58 -7.99
CA ASN A 43 12.56 -5.86 -8.98
C ASN A 43 12.95 -4.37 -8.92
N HIS A 44 13.86 -3.96 -9.80
CA HIS A 44 14.39 -2.58 -9.81
C HIS A 44 13.29 -1.54 -10.01
N HIS A 45 12.34 -1.80 -10.90
CA HIS A 45 11.23 -0.89 -11.16
C HIS A 45 10.32 -0.69 -9.93
N LEU A 46 10.08 -1.75 -9.16
CA LEU A 46 9.35 -1.65 -7.90
C LEU A 46 10.13 -0.86 -6.85
N GLU A 47 11.45 -1.05 -6.76
CA GLU A 47 12.29 -0.27 -5.84
C GLU A 47 12.30 1.22 -6.20
N ASP A 48 12.37 1.56 -7.49
CA ASP A 48 12.27 2.95 -7.96
C ASP A 48 10.95 3.60 -7.54
N TYR A 49 9.83 2.88 -7.68
CA TYR A 49 8.53 3.39 -7.21
C TYR A 49 8.48 3.57 -5.70
N LYS A 50 9.02 2.62 -4.92
CA LYS A 50 9.10 2.76 -3.46
C LYS A 50 9.92 3.98 -3.08
N GLU A 51 11.04 4.21 -3.76
CA GLU A 51 11.88 5.38 -3.50
C GLU A 51 11.16 6.69 -3.84
N LYS A 52 10.50 6.78 -5.00
CA LYS A 52 9.68 7.94 -5.38
C LYS A 52 8.60 8.22 -4.33
N ILE A 53 7.89 7.19 -3.87
CA ILE A 53 6.86 7.33 -2.83
C ILE A 53 7.48 7.80 -1.51
N ARG A 54 8.61 7.23 -1.07
CA ARG A 54 9.30 7.68 0.16
C ARG A 54 9.69 9.16 0.07
N LYS A 55 10.25 9.60 -1.06
CA LYS A 55 10.60 11.01 -1.30
C LYS A 55 9.35 11.89 -1.23
N LEU A 56 8.27 11.51 -1.89
CA LEU A 56 7.02 12.27 -1.85
C LEU A 56 6.43 12.35 -0.44
N LEU A 57 6.37 11.23 0.30
CA LEU A 57 5.82 11.21 1.66
C LEU A 57 6.66 12.05 2.62
N ASN A 58 7.99 11.98 2.52
CA ASN A 58 8.93 12.68 3.41
C ASN A 58 9.26 14.10 2.98
N SER A 59 8.80 14.56 1.80
CA SER A 59 8.82 15.97 1.45
C SER A 59 7.99 16.80 2.44
N GLU A 60 8.30 18.09 2.58
CA GLU A 60 7.54 19.01 3.44
C GLU A 60 6.05 19.01 3.09
N LYS A 61 5.73 19.04 1.79
CA LYS A 61 4.35 18.96 1.28
C LYS A 61 3.69 17.63 1.68
N GLY A 62 4.42 16.52 1.60
CA GLY A 62 3.95 15.20 1.99
C GLY A 62 3.68 15.11 3.50
N ILE A 63 4.57 15.65 4.32
CA ILE A 63 4.40 15.73 5.78
C ILE A 63 3.18 16.60 6.12
N LYS A 64 3.05 17.78 5.52
CA LYS A 64 1.89 18.67 5.73
C LYS A 64 0.58 17.97 5.40
N LYS A 65 0.49 17.33 4.24
CA LYS A 65 -0.70 16.55 3.84
C LYS A 65 -0.98 15.37 4.78
N ARG A 66 0.04 14.66 5.26
CA ARG A 66 -0.14 13.56 6.23
C ARG A 66 -0.72 14.06 7.55
N LYS A 67 -0.23 15.19 8.06
CA LYS A 67 -0.79 15.83 9.27
C LYS A 67 -2.23 16.27 9.04
N GLN A 68 -2.51 16.93 7.91
CA GLN A 68 -3.86 17.39 7.54
C GLN A 68 -4.87 16.23 7.44
N ARG A 69 -4.44 15.05 6.94
CA ARG A 69 -5.30 13.85 6.84
C ARG A 69 -5.90 13.42 8.17
N SER A 70 -5.15 13.54 9.27
CA SER A 70 -5.60 13.17 10.62
C SER A 70 -6.74 14.06 11.14
N VAL A 71 -6.86 15.29 10.63
CA VAL A 71 -7.86 16.26 11.06
C VAL A 71 -9.04 16.30 10.08
N GLU A 72 -8.78 16.21 8.78
CA GLU A 72 -9.82 16.40 7.78
C GLU A 72 -10.49 15.10 7.37
N VAL A 73 -9.69 14.10 7.03
CA VAL A 73 -10.17 12.92 6.30
C VAL A 73 -10.46 11.76 7.26
N GLU A 74 -9.52 11.45 8.16
CA GLU A 74 -9.66 10.35 9.11
C GLU A 74 -10.90 10.49 10.02
N PRO A 75 -11.23 11.69 10.57
CA PRO A 75 -12.41 11.85 11.42
C PRO A 75 -13.73 11.66 10.65
N VAL A 76 -13.77 12.05 9.37
CA VAL A 76 -14.95 11.82 8.50
C VAL A 76 -15.22 10.33 8.35
N PHE A 77 -14.18 9.54 8.04
CA PHE A 77 -14.31 8.09 7.94
C PHE A 77 -14.61 7.42 9.29
N ALA A 78 -14.01 7.91 10.38
CA ALA A 78 -14.32 7.43 11.72
C ALA A 78 -15.79 7.65 12.07
N HIS A 79 -16.32 8.85 11.81
CA HIS A 79 -17.75 9.15 12.00
C HIS A 79 -18.66 8.27 11.14
N LEU A 80 -18.34 8.08 9.87
CA LEU A 80 -19.12 7.18 9.00
C LEU A 80 -19.16 5.76 9.58
N LYS A 81 -18.01 5.21 9.98
CA LYS A 81 -17.92 3.83 10.47
C LYS A 81 -18.55 3.62 11.86
N HIS A 82 -18.27 4.53 12.80
CA HIS A 82 -18.63 4.34 14.21
C HIS A 82 -19.94 5.03 14.60
N CYS A 83 -20.18 6.27 14.14
CA CYS A 83 -21.40 7.00 14.47
C CYS A 83 -22.56 6.62 13.57
N ASN A 84 -22.30 6.38 12.27
CA ASN A 84 -23.33 6.02 11.30
C ASN A 84 -23.40 4.51 11.04
N ASN A 85 -22.64 3.70 11.79
CA ASN A 85 -22.56 2.24 11.68
C ASN A 85 -22.30 1.71 10.25
N PHE A 86 -21.61 2.49 9.42
CA PHE A 86 -21.31 2.13 8.04
C PHE A 86 -20.12 1.17 7.97
N LYS A 87 -20.40 -0.12 8.15
CA LYS A 87 -19.37 -1.19 8.17
C LYS A 87 -19.25 -1.95 6.84
N ARG A 88 -20.33 -2.00 6.06
CA ARG A 88 -20.41 -2.75 4.80
C ARG A 88 -21.41 -2.08 3.86
N PHE A 89 -21.16 -2.22 2.57
CA PHE A 89 -22.14 -1.87 1.55
C PHE A 89 -23.29 -2.87 1.55
N THR A 90 -24.50 -2.36 1.40
CA THR A 90 -25.73 -3.14 1.26
C THR A 90 -25.95 -3.54 -0.19
N LEU A 91 -25.53 -2.71 -1.13
CA LEU A 91 -25.70 -2.95 -2.57
C LEU A 91 -24.48 -3.65 -3.18
N ARG A 92 -24.71 -4.34 -4.31
CA ARG A 92 -23.67 -5.03 -5.09
C ARG A 92 -23.55 -4.43 -6.49
N GLY A 93 -22.32 -4.33 -6.97
CA GLY A 93 -21.96 -3.74 -8.26
C GLY A 93 -21.54 -2.27 -8.14
N LEU A 94 -20.51 -1.88 -8.90
CA LEU A 94 -19.83 -0.58 -8.75
C LEU A 94 -20.79 0.61 -8.79
N LYS A 95 -21.70 0.66 -9.78
CA LYS A 95 -22.68 1.76 -9.91
C LYS A 95 -23.57 1.92 -8.67
N LYS A 96 -24.02 0.81 -8.08
CA LYS A 96 -24.92 0.85 -6.92
C LYS A 96 -24.15 1.19 -5.63
N VAL A 97 -22.95 0.63 -5.48
CA VAL A 97 -22.02 0.94 -4.36
C VAL A 97 -21.63 2.42 -4.37
N GLU A 98 -21.39 2.99 -5.54
CA GLU A 98 -21.09 4.41 -5.71
C GLU A 98 -22.28 5.29 -5.29
N LEU A 99 -23.50 4.95 -5.70
CA LEU A 99 -24.71 5.65 -5.26
C LEU A 99 -24.89 5.57 -3.74
N GLU A 100 -24.74 4.39 -3.14
CA GLU A 100 -24.84 4.18 -1.69
C GLU A 100 -23.81 5.03 -0.94
N PHE A 101 -22.54 5.02 -1.37
CA PHE A 101 -21.51 5.85 -0.76
C PHE A 101 -21.80 7.35 -0.93
N GLY A 102 -22.30 7.75 -2.10
CA GLY A 102 -22.69 9.13 -2.39
C GLY A 102 -23.76 9.65 -1.43
N LEU A 103 -24.78 8.83 -1.13
CA LEU A 103 -25.82 9.16 -0.16
C LEU A 103 -25.25 9.33 1.26
N HIS A 104 -24.34 8.43 1.68
CA HIS A 104 -23.66 8.56 2.98
C HIS A 104 -22.81 9.84 3.06
N ALA A 105 -22.08 10.17 2.00
CA ALA A 105 -21.28 11.39 1.92
C ALA A 105 -22.15 12.65 1.94
N LEU A 106 -23.26 12.67 1.19
CA LEU A 106 -24.21 13.77 1.19
C LEU A 106 -24.82 13.99 2.58
N ALA A 107 -25.30 12.93 3.22
CA ALA A 107 -25.85 13.00 4.58
C ALA A 107 -24.81 13.52 5.58
N HIS A 108 -23.56 13.06 5.49
CA HIS A 108 -22.47 13.57 6.34
C HIS A 108 -22.22 15.07 6.12
N ASN A 109 -22.19 15.53 4.87
CA ASN A 109 -21.96 16.94 4.53
C ASN A 109 -23.11 17.84 4.99
N LEU A 110 -24.37 17.39 4.83
CA LEU A 110 -25.53 18.11 5.34
C LEU A 110 -25.48 18.23 6.87
N ARG A 111 -25.14 17.14 7.58
CA ARG A 111 -24.96 17.18 9.04
C ARG A 111 -23.91 18.19 9.47
N LYS A 112 -22.77 18.26 8.76
CA LYS A 112 -21.72 19.26 9.02
C LYS A 112 -22.11 20.71 8.70
N LYS A 113 -23.11 20.92 7.85
CA LYS A 113 -23.59 22.26 7.47
C LYS A 113 -24.62 22.82 8.44
N VAL A 114 -25.37 21.94 9.10
CA VAL A 114 -26.43 22.31 10.06
C VAL A 114 -25.90 22.40 11.49
N ALA A 115 -24.90 21.58 11.85
CA ALA A 115 -24.19 21.65 13.13
C ALA A 115 -23.14 22.77 13.14
#